data_AF-A0A7V8NR35-F1
#
_entry.id   AF-A0A7V8NR35-F1
#
_cell.length_a   1.000
_cell.length_b   1.000
_cell.length_c   1.000
_cell.angle_alpha   90.00
_cell.angle_beta   90.00
_cell.angle_gamma   90.00
#
_symmetry.space_group_name_H-M   'P 1'
#
loop_
_entity.id
_entity.type
_entity.pdbx_description
1 polymer ?
#
loop_
_entity_poly.entity_id
_entity_poly.type
_entity_poly.pdbx_seq_one_letter_code
_entity_poly.pdbx_strand_id
1 'polypeptide(L)'
;WTPTSSLVNSLRVGYSHYYQVFQSVDHGQNPANYSYNGSTYHLYTGQTNPAYYRLPTISFQGAYSFQLGLGWPKTVGPDGVWQISDSVSYLRGNHTFKFGGEVLVNQSTNNVTANTKGPVRFPDLQSFFSGNMNRAQFTAGDLLRHLQSQSYGAFAQDDWRLSRTLTVNLGVRYELNTVFTERNNLIGNFDPNLGLVQAGKQIGGVFNPDRHNFAPRVGLAWDVRGNGKTVVRLGGGIFYEQGSYDSFMAIGNLLGLRTAPTGVSLYTNGNPVPTTAGGTINVGAINYETLGPGQGTIQYNWANNGSGTPLYSGSPACGDGTVLLASGVRAAPCVVLGVDRNLRTPYVTSWNFGIQRAITNNLLLDVAYLGNHAVKLIGMQDLNQPQLVNGFSPGWGNPADPASPAG
;
A
#
# COMPACT_ATOMS: atom_id res chain seq x y z
N TRP A 1 8.39 -27.16 -26.19
CA TRP A 1 8.23 -27.85 -27.48
C TRP A 1 9.28 -27.34 -28.45
N THR A 2 9.94 -28.24 -29.19
CA THR A 2 11.04 -27.90 -30.10
C THR A 2 10.72 -28.40 -31.50
N PRO A 3 9.96 -27.64 -32.31
CA PRO A 3 9.54 -28.06 -33.66
C PRO A 3 10.70 -28.33 -34.61
N THR A 4 11.80 -27.59 -34.47
CA THR A 4 13.00 -27.72 -35.30
C THR A 4 14.24 -27.47 -34.45
N SER A 5 15.42 -27.78 -34.98
CA SER A 5 16.70 -27.49 -34.31
C SER A 5 16.95 -26.00 -34.07
N SER A 6 16.24 -25.11 -34.76
CA SER A 6 16.38 -23.66 -34.65
C SER A 6 15.21 -22.96 -33.95
N LEU A 7 14.18 -23.69 -33.51
CA LEU A 7 12.96 -23.09 -32.95
C LEU A 7 12.53 -23.83 -31.70
N VAL A 8 12.42 -23.10 -30.58
CA VAL A 8 12.00 -23.62 -29.28
C VAL A 8 10.88 -22.76 -28.74
N ASN A 9 9.75 -23.36 -28.39
CA ASN A 9 8.70 -22.73 -27.58
C ASN A 9 8.74 -23.26 -26.12
N SER A 10 8.68 -22.36 -25.15
CA SER A 10 8.53 -22.62 -23.73
C SER A 10 7.29 -21.93 -23.17
N LEU A 11 6.26 -22.72 -22.84
CA LEU A 11 5.13 -22.30 -22.01
C LEU A 11 5.40 -22.63 -20.53
N ARG A 12 5.10 -21.69 -19.64
CA ARG A 12 5.16 -21.88 -18.19
C ARG A 12 3.89 -21.36 -17.57
N VAL A 13 3.35 -22.13 -16.63
CA VAL A 13 2.21 -21.76 -15.79
C VAL A 13 2.64 -21.95 -14.35
N GLY A 14 2.42 -20.93 -13.53
CA GLY A 14 2.76 -20.93 -12.12
C GLY A 14 1.61 -20.40 -11.29
N TYR A 15 1.49 -20.93 -10.08
CA TYR A 15 0.64 -20.37 -9.03
C TYR A 15 1.49 -20.24 -7.77
N SER A 16 1.53 -19.03 -7.23
CA SER A 16 2.14 -18.74 -5.94
C SER A 16 1.04 -18.33 -4.96
N HIS A 17 1.08 -18.90 -3.76
CA HIS A 17 0.14 -18.60 -2.69
C HIS A 17 0.89 -18.11 -1.46
N TYR A 18 0.35 -17.08 -0.82
CA TYR A 18 0.87 -16.57 0.43
C TYR A 18 -0.28 -16.34 1.41
N TYR A 19 -0.11 -16.83 2.64
CA TYR A 19 -1.03 -16.59 3.73
C TYR A 19 -0.25 -16.50 5.03
N GLN A 20 -0.35 -15.35 5.69
CA GLN A 20 0.35 -15.09 6.94
C GLN A 20 -0.61 -14.47 7.95
N VAL A 21 -0.63 -15.07 9.13
CA VAL A 21 -1.49 -14.63 10.23
C VAL A 21 -0.68 -14.54 11.51
N PHE A 22 -0.66 -13.35 12.09
CA PHE A 22 -0.18 -13.08 13.44
C PHE A 22 -1.37 -12.70 14.29
N GLN A 23 -1.72 -13.54 15.27
CA GLN A 23 -2.83 -13.28 16.18
C GLN A 23 -2.38 -13.55 17.61
N SER A 24 -2.98 -12.84 18.55
CA SER A 24 -2.78 -13.13 19.97
C SER A 24 -3.58 -14.38 20.37
N VAL A 25 -3.18 -15.01 21.48
CA VAL A 25 -3.83 -16.22 22.00
C VAL A 25 -5.33 -16.00 22.23
N ASP A 26 -5.72 -14.77 22.55
CA ASP A 26 -7.08 -14.35 22.88
C ASP A 26 -7.89 -13.81 21.67
N HIS A 27 -7.43 -13.98 20.43
CA HIS A 27 -8.08 -13.39 19.23
C HIS A 27 -9.53 -13.85 18.97
N GLY A 28 -9.98 -14.94 19.59
CA GLY A 28 -11.37 -15.40 19.51
C GLY A 28 -12.24 -14.95 20.68
N GLN A 29 -11.65 -14.30 21.70
CA GLN A 29 -12.35 -13.94 22.92
C GLN A 29 -13.12 -12.63 22.72
N ASN A 30 -14.45 -12.71 22.79
CA ASN A 30 -15.31 -11.53 22.67
C ASN A 30 -15.04 -10.58 23.85
N PRO A 31 -14.59 -9.33 23.61
CA PRO A 31 -14.28 -8.38 24.67
C PRO A 31 -15.49 -8.01 25.53
N ALA A 32 -16.72 -8.21 25.04
CA ALA A 32 -17.94 -7.99 25.84
C ALA A 32 -18.10 -8.99 27.01
N ASN A 33 -17.55 -10.20 26.86
CA ASN A 33 -17.68 -11.31 27.82
C ASN A 33 -16.32 -11.97 28.08
N TYR A 34 -15.24 -11.18 28.12
CA TYR A 34 -13.89 -11.72 28.22
C TYR A 34 -13.68 -12.36 29.59
N SER A 35 -13.41 -13.67 29.63
CA SER A 35 -13.12 -14.41 30.86
C SER A 35 -11.86 -15.26 30.70
N TYR A 36 -10.97 -15.24 31.69
CA TYR A 36 -9.77 -16.07 31.73
C TYR A 36 -9.56 -16.62 33.15
N ASN A 37 -9.32 -17.94 33.27
CA ASN A 37 -9.16 -18.64 34.55
C ASN A 37 -10.25 -18.33 35.60
N GLY A 38 -11.52 -18.30 35.17
CA GLY A 38 -12.65 -18.04 36.04
C GLY A 38 -12.82 -16.58 36.47
N SER A 39 -11.95 -15.66 36.02
CA SER A 39 -12.09 -14.22 36.24
C SER A 39 -12.61 -13.53 35.00
N THR A 40 -13.66 -12.72 35.15
CA THR A 40 -14.21 -11.88 34.08
C THR A 40 -13.49 -10.53 34.07
N TYR A 41 -13.03 -10.11 32.89
CA TYR A 41 -12.39 -8.81 32.68
C TYR A 41 -13.38 -7.89 31.95
N HIS A 42 -13.74 -6.79 32.61
CA HIS A 42 -14.62 -5.77 32.06
C HIS A 42 -13.80 -4.77 31.22
N LEU A 43 -13.41 -5.19 30.01
CA LEU A 43 -12.66 -4.37 29.04
C LEU A 43 -13.32 -4.40 27.65
N TYR A 44 -14.62 -4.16 27.61
CA TYR A 44 -15.39 -4.08 26.38
C TYR A 44 -15.24 -2.72 25.72
N THR A 45 -14.51 -2.66 24.61
CA THR A 45 -14.28 -1.42 23.85
C THR A 45 -15.40 -1.05 22.88
N GLY A 46 -16.51 -1.80 22.82
CA GLY A 46 -17.53 -1.59 21.79
C GLY A 46 -17.19 -2.25 20.45
N GLN A 47 -16.10 -3.00 20.36
CA GLN A 47 -15.77 -3.78 19.17
C GLN A 47 -16.70 -4.97 19.00
N THR A 48 -17.41 -5.02 17.88
CA THR A 48 -18.41 -6.06 17.55
C THR A 48 -17.98 -7.00 16.43
N ASN A 49 -16.94 -6.67 15.67
CA ASN A 49 -16.43 -7.51 14.58
C ASN A 49 -15.53 -8.62 15.16
N PRO A 50 -15.88 -9.91 14.95
CA PRO A 50 -15.09 -11.04 15.44
C PRO A 50 -13.64 -11.07 14.97
N ALA A 51 -13.33 -10.50 13.79
CA ALA A 51 -11.96 -10.40 13.30
C ALA A 51 -11.06 -9.48 14.17
N TYR A 52 -11.67 -8.67 15.04
CA TYR A 52 -10.99 -7.73 15.92
C TYR A 52 -11.14 -8.06 17.41
N TYR A 53 -11.82 -9.15 17.76
CA TYR A 53 -11.93 -9.66 19.13
C TYR A 53 -10.57 -9.96 19.73
N ARG A 54 -10.42 -9.63 21.01
CA ARG A 54 -9.23 -9.73 21.90
C ARG A 54 -9.24 -8.54 22.87
N LEU A 55 -8.37 -8.58 23.87
CA LEU A 55 -8.15 -7.45 24.77
C LEU A 55 -7.54 -6.23 24.01
N PRO A 56 -7.97 -5.00 24.37
CA PRO A 56 -7.32 -3.78 23.89
C PRO A 56 -5.90 -3.64 24.44
N THR A 57 -5.09 -2.84 23.75
CA THR A 57 -3.83 -2.36 24.32
C THR A 57 -4.15 -1.27 25.36
N ILE A 58 -3.59 -1.40 26.56
CA ILE A 58 -3.68 -0.38 27.61
C ILE A 58 -2.28 0.17 27.80
N SER A 59 -2.10 1.48 27.59
CA SER A 59 -0.79 2.12 27.66
C SER A 59 -0.74 3.22 28.71
N PHE A 60 0.41 3.35 29.36
CA PHE A 60 0.70 4.35 30.39
C PHE A 60 1.80 5.27 29.88
N GLN A 61 1.61 6.58 29.95
CA GLN A 61 2.52 7.58 29.36
C GLN A 61 2.98 8.65 30.36
N GLY A 62 3.50 8.19 31.50
CA GLY A 62 4.04 9.02 32.57
C GLY A 62 5.54 8.83 32.74
N ALA A 63 6.05 9.01 33.95
CA ALA A 63 7.47 8.83 34.27
C ALA A 63 8.01 7.42 33.94
N TYR A 64 7.13 6.42 33.90
CA TYR A 64 7.42 5.08 33.40
C TYR A 64 6.40 4.71 32.32
N SER A 65 6.88 4.48 31.09
CA SER A 65 6.02 4.04 29.98
C SER A 65 6.05 2.51 29.86
N PHE A 66 4.90 1.87 30.02
CA PHE A 66 4.72 0.47 29.66
C PHE A 66 3.32 0.28 29.04
N GLN A 67 3.08 -0.89 28.47
CA GLN A 67 1.78 -1.25 27.90
C GLN A 67 1.40 -2.68 28.25
N LEU A 68 0.11 -2.92 28.40
CA LEU A 68 -0.49 -4.24 28.49
C LEU A 68 -1.15 -4.57 27.15
N GLY A 69 -1.00 -5.82 26.71
CA GLY A 69 -1.48 -6.27 25.41
C GLY A 69 -0.60 -5.83 24.25
N LEU A 70 -0.71 -6.55 23.13
CA LEU A 70 0.04 -6.27 21.90
C LEU A 70 -0.88 -5.70 20.83
N GLY A 71 -0.42 -4.66 20.14
CA GLY A 71 -1.20 -3.91 19.16
C GLY A 71 -1.17 -4.47 17.73
N TRP A 72 -0.56 -5.63 17.47
CA TRP A 72 -0.20 -6.06 16.10
C TRP A 72 -0.75 -7.44 15.69
N PRO A 73 -2.08 -7.63 15.57
CA PRO A 73 -2.58 -8.73 14.77
C PRO A 73 -2.48 -8.38 13.30
N LYS A 74 -1.81 -9.20 12.51
CA LYS A 74 -1.60 -8.95 11.08
C LYS A 74 -2.09 -10.16 10.30
N THR A 75 -3.06 -9.95 9.41
CA THR A 75 -3.55 -10.96 8.49
C THR A 75 -3.26 -10.46 7.09
N VAL A 76 -2.34 -11.14 6.41
CA VAL A 76 -1.99 -10.92 5.01
C VAL A 76 -2.41 -12.14 4.23
N GLY A 77 -3.24 -11.91 3.22
CA GLY A 77 -3.82 -12.95 2.41
C GLY A 77 -5.11 -13.58 2.97
N PRO A 78 -5.65 -14.58 2.26
CA PRO A 78 -5.00 -15.35 1.20
C PRO A 78 -4.66 -14.49 -0.04
N ASP A 79 -3.38 -14.47 -0.39
CA ASP A 79 -2.86 -13.87 -1.62
C ASP A 79 -2.59 -14.97 -2.64
N GLY A 80 -2.84 -14.67 -3.91
CA GLY A 80 -2.66 -15.60 -5.01
C GLY A 80 -2.11 -14.87 -6.23
N VAL A 81 -1.06 -15.43 -6.82
CA VAL A 81 -0.51 -14.95 -8.08
C VAL A 81 -0.54 -16.09 -9.08
N TRP A 82 -1.40 -15.96 -10.08
CA TRP A 82 -1.34 -16.80 -11.26
C TRP A 82 -0.42 -16.14 -12.28
N GLN A 83 0.49 -16.90 -12.86
CA GLN A 83 1.40 -16.43 -13.88
C GLN A 83 1.38 -17.39 -15.06
N ILE A 84 1.11 -16.88 -16.25
CA ILE A 84 1.22 -17.62 -17.50
C ILE A 84 2.22 -16.87 -18.37
N SER A 85 3.27 -17.53 -18.82
CA SER A 85 4.26 -16.95 -19.71
C SER A 85 4.56 -17.89 -20.86
N ASP A 86 4.57 -17.38 -22.08
CA ASP A 86 4.96 -18.10 -23.29
C ASP A 86 6.13 -17.39 -23.95
N SER A 87 7.11 -18.16 -24.45
CA SER A 87 8.24 -17.57 -25.15
C SER A 87 8.76 -18.48 -26.24
N VAL A 88 9.03 -17.88 -27.40
CA VAL A 88 9.57 -18.53 -28.58
C VAL A 88 10.98 -18.03 -28.81
N SER A 89 11.94 -18.93 -28.91
CA SER A 89 13.33 -18.65 -29.28
C SER A 89 13.61 -19.18 -30.69
N TYR A 90 14.16 -18.34 -31.56
CA TYR A 90 14.40 -18.66 -32.96
C TYR A 90 15.84 -18.29 -33.38
N LEU A 91 16.58 -19.28 -33.89
CA LEU A 91 17.95 -19.12 -34.36
C LEU A 91 17.96 -18.95 -35.88
N ARG A 92 18.52 -17.84 -36.37
CA ARG A 92 18.68 -17.60 -37.80
C ARG A 92 19.96 -16.84 -38.10
N GLY A 93 20.91 -17.53 -38.75
CA GLY A 93 22.20 -16.94 -39.09
C GLY A 93 22.94 -16.44 -37.85
N ASN A 94 23.26 -15.15 -37.82
CA ASN A 94 23.95 -14.50 -36.70
C ASN A 94 23.00 -13.99 -35.60
N HIS A 95 21.70 -14.24 -35.74
CA HIS A 95 20.68 -13.75 -34.82
C HIS A 95 20.12 -14.88 -33.96
N THR A 96 19.91 -14.56 -32.69
CA THR A 96 19.11 -15.36 -31.77
C THR A 96 17.95 -14.48 -31.32
N PHE A 97 16.81 -14.67 -31.95
CA PHE A 97 15.60 -13.95 -31.61
C PHE A 97 14.89 -14.63 -30.45
N LYS A 98 14.28 -13.83 -29.58
CA LYS A 98 13.32 -14.35 -28.60
C LYS A 98 12.15 -13.38 -28.46
N PHE A 99 10.95 -13.93 -28.51
CA PHE A 99 9.71 -13.20 -28.38
C PHE A 99 8.87 -13.88 -27.32
N GLY A 100 7.98 -13.15 -26.67
CA GLY A 100 7.08 -13.77 -25.72
C GLY A 100 6.13 -12.82 -25.07
N GLY A 101 5.22 -13.41 -24.31
CA GLY A 101 4.19 -12.70 -23.58
C GLY A 101 4.00 -13.30 -22.20
N GLU A 102 3.42 -12.51 -21.32
CA GLU A 102 3.19 -12.87 -19.94
C GLU A 102 1.91 -12.22 -19.42
N VAL A 103 1.15 -12.99 -18.65
CA VAL A 103 -0.02 -12.51 -17.90
C VAL A 103 0.18 -12.89 -16.44
N LEU A 104 0.10 -11.90 -15.55
CA LEU A 104 -0.01 -12.12 -14.11
C LEU A 104 -1.41 -11.71 -13.65
N VAL A 105 -2.01 -12.51 -12.77
CA VAL A 105 -3.24 -12.17 -12.06
C VAL A 105 -2.91 -12.16 -10.58
N ASN A 106 -2.89 -10.96 -10.01
CA ASN A 106 -2.60 -10.73 -8.60
C ASN A 106 -3.91 -10.62 -7.84
N GLN A 107 -4.08 -11.46 -6.83
CA GLN A 107 -5.20 -11.44 -5.89
C GLN A 107 -4.67 -11.28 -4.49
N SER A 108 -5.30 -10.44 -3.69
CA SER A 108 -4.90 -10.24 -2.30
C SER A 108 -6.10 -9.98 -1.41
N THR A 109 -6.14 -10.62 -0.26
CA THR A 109 -7.14 -10.36 0.77
C THR A 109 -6.43 -9.80 1.98
N ASN A 110 -6.53 -8.50 2.20
CA ASN A 110 -5.79 -7.85 3.27
C ASN A 110 -6.72 -7.18 4.26
N ASN A 111 -6.36 -7.30 5.54
CA ASN A 111 -7.03 -6.60 6.62
C ASN A 111 -6.03 -5.77 7.43
N VAL A 112 -6.53 -4.67 7.98
CA VAL A 112 -5.77 -3.74 8.82
C VAL A 112 -6.43 -3.71 10.17
N THR A 113 -5.62 -3.65 11.24
CA THR A 113 -6.11 -3.83 12.61
C THR A 113 -5.67 -2.72 13.56
N ALA A 114 -4.99 -1.68 13.06
CA ALA A 114 -4.57 -0.59 13.92
C ALA A 114 -5.80 0.08 14.53
N ASN A 115 -5.74 0.33 15.83
CA ASN A 115 -6.80 0.94 16.63
C ASN A 115 -8.17 0.22 16.61
N THR A 116 -8.32 -0.92 15.91
CA THR A 116 -9.60 -1.66 15.89
C THR A 116 -9.89 -2.36 17.20
N LYS A 117 -8.88 -2.57 18.04
CA LYS A 117 -9.08 -3.08 19.40
C LYS A 117 -9.61 -2.00 20.36
N GLY A 118 -9.50 -0.73 19.98
CA GLY A 118 -9.78 0.41 20.86
C GLY A 118 -8.71 0.58 21.95
N PRO A 119 -7.47 0.90 21.60
CA PRO A 119 -6.41 1.13 22.58
C PRO A 119 -6.80 2.24 23.56
N VAL A 120 -6.54 2.00 24.84
CA VAL A 120 -6.79 2.93 25.93
C VAL A 120 -5.47 3.52 26.39
N ARG A 121 -5.42 4.83 26.62
CA ARG A 121 -4.22 5.51 27.11
C ARG A 121 -4.51 6.25 28.41
N PHE A 122 -3.60 6.05 29.37
CA PHE A 122 -3.60 6.70 30.66
C PHE A 122 -2.33 7.54 30.83
N PRO A 123 -2.41 8.71 31.47
CA PRO A 123 -1.22 9.46 31.90
C PRO A 123 -0.30 8.64 32.79
N ASP A 124 -0.89 7.93 33.76
CA ASP A 124 -0.16 7.17 34.77
C ASP A 124 -1.05 6.06 35.36
N LEU A 125 -0.47 5.28 36.28
CA LEU A 125 -1.19 4.17 36.92
C LEU A 125 -2.31 4.66 37.85
N GLN A 126 -2.17 5.83 38.46
CA GLN A 126 -3.22 6.42 39.31
C GLN A 126 -4.46 6.77 38.49
N SER A 127 -4.24 7.31 37.30
CA SER A 127 -5.27 7.64 36.32
C SER A 127 -5.98 6.39 35.81
N PHE A 128 -5.27 5.26 35.67
CA PHE A 128 -5.88 3.97 35.39
C PHE A 128 -6.83 3.49 36.50
N PHE A 129 -6.39 3.55 37.76
CA PHE A 129 -7.25 3.16 38.89
C PHE A 129 -8.45 4.08 39.11
N SER A 130 -8.33 5.36 38.76
CA SER A 130 -9.42 6.34 38.84
C SER A 130 -10.27 6.43 37.57
N GLY A 131 -9.91 5.71 36.50
CA GLY A 131 -10.60 5.76 35.20
C GLY A 131 -10.42 7.06 34.42
N ASN A 132 -9.42 7.87 34.79
CA ASN A 132 -9.10 9.12 34.13
C ASN A 132 -8.20 8.89 32.91
N MET A 133 -8.79 8.59 31.75
CA MET A 133 -8.04 8.44 30.50
C MET A 133 -7.67 9.81 29.94
N ASN A 134 -6.60 9.91 29.12
CA ASN A 134 -6.20 11.20 28.51
C ASN A 134 -6.50 11.33 27.02
N ARG A 135 -6.65 10.21 26.31
CA ARG A 135 -7.04 10.18 24.91
C ARG A 135 -7.48 8.77 24.55
N ALA A 136 -8.47 8.66 23.67
CA ALA A 136 -8.79 7.40 23.03
C ALA A 136 -9.04 7.56 21.53
N GLN A 137 -8.64 6.54 20.77
CA GLN A 137 -8.88 6.44 19.35
C GLN A 137 -9.36 5.03 19.03
N PHE A 138 -10.56 4.92 18.49
CA PHE A 138 -11.17 3.65 18.10
C PHE A 138 -11.43 3.66 16.59
N THR A 139 -10.93 2.65 15.88
CA THR A 139 -11.27 2.48 14.46
C THR A 139 -12.42 1.50 14.31
N ALA A 140 -13.55 1.99 13.80
CA ALA A 140 -14.77 1.24 13.59
C ALA A 140 -14.96 0.86 12.12
N GLY A 141 -15.76 -0.17 11.88
CA GLY A 141 -16.13 -0.65 10.55
C GLY A 141 -15.35 -1.89 10.10
N ASP A 142 -15.60 -2.30 8.85
CA ASP A 142 -14.91 -3.43 8.21
C ASP A 142 -13.77 -2.94 7.31
N LEU A 143 -12.55 -3.33 7.65
CA LEU A 143 -11.31 -3.01 6.94
C LEU A 143 -10.88 -4.12 5.97
N LEU A 144 -11.59 -5.26 5.89
CA LEU A 144 -11.23 -6.33 4.97
C LEU A 144 -11.41 -5.89 3.51
N ARG A 145 -10.40 -6.09 2.66
CA ARG A 145 -10.47 -5.78 1.23
C ARG A 145 -9.99 -6.95 0.40
N HIS A 146 -10.74 -7.28 -0.65
CA HIS A 146 -10.39 -8.32 -1.63
C HIS A 146 -9.94 -7.67 -2.92
N LEU A 147 -8.63 -7.42 -3.00
CA LEU A 147 -7.97 -6.74 -4.08
C LEU A 147 -7.65 -7.69 -5.24
N GLN A 148 -7.77 -7.18 -6.45
CA GLN A 148 -7.33 -7.88 -7.66
C GLN A 148 -6.76 -6.92 -8.69
N SER A 149 -5.71 -7.34 -9.40
CA SER A 149 -5.17 -6.64 -10.57
C SER A 149 -4.57 -7.65 -11.54
N GLN A 150 -4.28 -7.20 -12.75
CA GLN A 150 -3.70 -8.00 -13.81
C GLN A 150 -2.53 -7.24 -14.41
N SER A 151 -1.49 -7.97 -14.80
CA SER A 151 -0.35 -7.41 -15.51
C SER A 151 -0.16 -8.15 -16.81
N TYR A 152 0.12 -7.40 -17.87
CA TYR A 152 0.41 -7.93 -19.19
C TYR A 152 1.80 -7.49 -19.60
N GLY A 153 2.61 -8.45 -20.03
CA GLY A 153 3.94 -8.20 -20.58
C GLY A 153 4.03 -8.76 -21.99
N ALA A 154 4.65 -8.01 -22.90
CA ALA A 154 5.04 -8.50 -24.22
C ALA A 154 6.46 -8.06 -24.52
N PHE A 155 7.28 -8.93 -25.09
CA PHE A 155 8.67 -8.60 -25.37
C PHE A 155 9.18 -9.18 -26.68
N ALA A 156 10.18 -8.48 -27.22
CA ALA A 156 11.00 -8.92 -28.34
C ALA A 156 12.47 -8.63 -28.02
N GLN A 157 13.36 -9.56 -28.32
CA GLN A 157 14.80 -9.39 -28.17
C GLN A 157 15.56 -10.10 -29.29
N ASP A 158 16.73 -9.57 -29.60
CA ASP A 158 17.67 -10.12 -30.57
C ASP A 158 19.08 -10.07 -29.99
N ASP A 159 19.71 -11.24 -29.93
CA ASP A 159 21.16 -11.35 -29.72
C ASP A 159 21.84 -11.51 -31.07
N TRP A 160 22.44 -10.42 -31.54
CA TRP A 160 23.04 -10.30 -32.84
C TRP A 160 24.56 -10.37 -32.79
N ARG A 161 25.14 -11.42 -33.36
CA ARG A 161 26.58 -11.52 -33.61
C ARG A 161 26.96 -10.72 -34.85
N LEU A 162 27.12 -9.41 -34.66
CA LEU A 162 27.45 -8.47 -35.73
C LEU A 162 28.79 -8.80 -36.40
N SER A 163 29.78 -9.29 -35.64
CA SER A 163 31.05 -9.80 -36.15
C SER A 163 31.56 -10.96 -35.28
N ARG A 164 32.74 -11.53 -35.61
CA ARG A 164 33.40 -12.53 -34.74
C ARG A 164 33.82 -11.98 -33.37
N THR A 165 33.85 -10.65 -33.24
CA THR A 165 34.35 -9.96 -32.04
C THR A 165 33.30 -9.09 -31.37
N LEU A 166 32.18 -8.82 -32.04
CA LEU A 166 31.14 -7.90 -31.56
C LEU A 166 29.78 -8.59 -31.55
N THR A 167 29.17 -8.65 -30.37
CA THR A 167 27.79 -9.06 -30.15
C THR A 167 27.00 -7.89 -29.61
N VAL A 168 25.80 -7.66 -30.15
CA VAL A 168 24.86 -6.63 -29.71
C VAL A 168 23.59 -7.33 -29.23
N ASN A 169 23.08 -6.94 -28.07
CA ASN A 169 21.81 -7.41 -27.53
C ASN A 169 20.81 -6.26 -27.60
N LEU A 170 19.74 -6.44 -28.37
CA LEU A 170 18.67 -5.46 -28.49
C LEU A 170 17.41 -6.04 -27.88
N GLY A 171 16.62 -5.23 -27.19
CA GLY A 171 15.32 -5.67 -26.74
C GLY A 171 14.37 -4.54 -26.40
N VAL A 172 13.09 -4.85 -26.46
CA VAL A 172 12.01 -4.00 -25.99
C VAL A 172 10.99 -4.86 -25.28
N ARG A 173 10.47 -4.35 -24.17
CA ARG A 173 9.34 -4.93 -23.46
C ARG A 173 8.27 -3.86 -23.29
N TYR A 174 7.02 -4.23 -23.51
CA TYR A 174 5.87 -3.42 -23.13
C TYR A 174 5.24 -4.05 -21.90
N GLU A 175 4.95 -3.22 -20.90
CA GLU A 175 4.32 -3.65 -19.66
C GLU A 175 3.02 -2.87 -19.45
N LEU A 176 1.96 -3.55 -19.03
CA LEU A 176 0.70 -2.91 -18.67
C LEU A 176 0.22 -3.50 -17.36
N ASN A 177 0.28 -2.69 -16.30
CA ASN A 177 -0.32 -3.01 -15.01
C ASN A 177 -1.70 -2.39 -14.94
N THR A 178 -2.74 -3.20 -14.75
CA THR A 178 -4.09 -2.68 -14.54
C THR A 178 -4.21 -2.09 -13.14
N VAL A 179 -5.13 -1.13 -13.03
CA VAL A 179 -5.49 -0.53 -11.74
C VAL A 179 -6.15 -1.60 -10.89
N PHE A 180 -5.71 -1.74 -9.64
CA PHE A 180 -6.31 -2.70 -8.74
C PHE A 180 -7.77 -2.33 -8.43
N THR A 181 -8.60 -3.36 -8.28
CA THR A 181 -10.02 -3.23 -7.95
C THR A 181 -10.33 -4.03 -6.69
N GLU A 182 -11.46 -3.75 -6.06
CA GLU A 182 -11.95 -4.50 -4.90
C GLU A 182 -13.28 -5.16 -5.26
N ARG A 183 -13.41 -6.45 -4.94
CA ARG A 183 -14.54 -7.29 -5.37
C ARG A 183 -15.92 -6.72 -5.00
N ASN A 184 -16.02 -6.04 -3.85
CA ASN A 184 -17.25 -5.51 -3.30
C ASN A 184 -17.34 -3.98 -3.42
N ASN A 185 -16.48 -3.35 -4.23
CA ASN A 185 -16.39 -1.90 -4.41
C ASN A 185 -16.09 -1.15 -3.10
N LEU A 186 -15.33 -1.72 -2.17
CA LEU A 186 -15.04 -1.14 -0.85
C LEU A 186 -13.78 -0.27 -0.80
N ILE A 187 -13.36 0.32 -1.93
CA ILE A 187 -12.23 1.25 -1.95
C ILE A 187 -12.74 2.68 -2.20
N GLY A 188 -12.38 3.57 -1.29
CA GLY A 188 -12.63 5.01 -1.41
C GLY A 188 -11.40 5.74 -1.93
N ASN A 189 -11.59 6.97 -2.38
CA ASN A 189 -10.53 7.90 -2.75
C ASN A 189 -10.99 9.33 -2.36
N PHE A 190 -10.06 10.27 -2.31
CA PHE A 190 -10.36 11.70 -2.19
C PHE A 190 -9.90 12.40 -3.47
N ASP A 191 -10.84 13.05 -4.15
CA ASP A 191 -10.59 13.87 -5.33
C ASP A 191 -10.81 15.35 -4.95
N PRO A 192 -9.84 16.25 -5.14
CA PRO A 192 -9.98 17.66 -4.76
C PRO A 192 -11.20 18.37 -5.39
N ASN A 193 -11.68 17.90 -6.55
CA ASN A 193 -12.82 18.50 -7.25
C ASN A 193 -14.16 17.86 -6.86
N LEU A 194 -14.15 16.62 -6.37
CA LEU A 194 -15.38 15.85 -6.07
C LEU A 194 -15.57 15.55 -4.57
N GLY A 195 -14.53 15.71 -3.76
CA GLY A 195 -14.47 15.29 -2.37
C GLY A 195 -14.26 13.78 -2.23
N LEU A 196 -14.93 13.17 -1.25
CA LEU A 196 -14.87 11.74 -1.00
C LEU A 196 -15.65 10.96 -2.07
N VAL A 197 -14.99 9.97 -2.67
CA VAL A 197 -15.54 9.18 -3.78
C VAL A 197 -15.23 7.70 -3.60
N GLN A 198 -16.06 6.81 -4.15
CA GLN A 198 -15.86 5.36 -4.08
C GLN A 198 -15.72 4.74 -5.47
N ALA A 199 -14.71 3.88 -5.62
CA ALA A 199 -14.51 3.10 -6.83
C ALA A 199 -15.65 2.08 -7.02
N GLY A 200 -16.18 1.99 -8.23
CA GLY A 200 -17.37 1.19 -8.55
C GLY A 200 -18.70 1.86 -8.19
N LYS A 201 -18.67 3.12 -7.72
CA LYS A 201 -19.85 3.97 -7.50
C LYS A 201 -19.68 5.33 -8.18
N GLN A 202 -19.19 6.34 -7.45
CA GLN A 202 -19.01 7.70 -7.99
C GLN A 202 -17.91 7.75 -9.06
N ILE A 203 -16.91 6.86 -8.98
CA ILE A 203 -15.82 6.76 -9.97
C ILE A 203 -15.63 5.31 -10.42
N GLY A 204 -15.16 5.10 -11.66
CA GLY A 204 -14.93 3.76 -12.21
C GLY A 204 -13.73 3.03 -11.60
N GLY A 205 -12.68 3.74 -11.21
CA GLY A 205 -11.47 3.19 -10.62
C GLY A 205 -10.72 4.25 -9.81
N VAL A 206 -9.81 3.82 -8.94
CA VAL A 206 -9.10 4.72 -8.01
C VAL A 206 -8.15 5.70 -8.71
N PHE A 207 -7.50 5.26 -9.80
CA PHE A 207 -6.70 6.08 -10.69
C PHE A 207 -6.81 5.57 -12.13
N ASN A 208 -6.29 6.33 -13.09
CA ASN A 208 -6.28 5.96 -14.51
C ASN A 208 -5.11 5.02 -14.82
N PRO A 209 -5.30 3.97 -15.63
CA PRO A 209 -4.22 3.07 -16.01
C PRO A 209 -3.17 3.80 -16.87
N ASP A 210 -1.90 3.68 -16.50
CA ASP A 210 -0.77 4.12 -17.32
C ASP A 210 -0.45 3.07 -18.39
N ARG A 211 -0.42 3.50 -19.66
CA ARG A 211 -0.30 2.62 -20.84
C ARG A 211 0.95 2.90 -21.67
N HIS A 212 1.90 3.67 -21.14
CA HIS A 212 3.07 4.12 -21.90
C HIS A 212 4.37 3.46 -21.47
N ASN A 213 4.29 2.28 -20.84
CA ASN A 213 5.43 1.64 -20.20
C ASN A 213 6.22 0.76 -21.18
N PHE A 214 6.95 1.42 -22.09
CA PHE A 214 7.94 0.77 -22.95
C PHE A 214 9.31 0.75 -22.29
N ALA A 215 9.86 -0.45 -22.13
CA ALA A 215 11.11 -0.78 -21.48
C ALA A 215 12.14 -1.25 -22.53
N PRO A 216 12.80 -0.33 -23.26
CA PRO A 216 13.89 -0.67 -24.16
C PRO A 216 15.14 -1.08 -23.36
N ARG A 217 15.95 -1.96 -23.96
CA ARG A 217 17.25 -2.37 -23.46
C ARG A 217 18.24 -2.57 -24.61
N VAL A 218 19.47 -2.19 -24.37
CA VAL A 218 20.59 -2.34 -25.29
C VAL A 218 21.80 -2.85 -24.53
N GLY A 219 22.53 -3.77 -25.14
CA GLY A 219 23.79 -4.30 -24.64
C GLY A 219 24.77 -4.52 -25.79
N LEU A 220 26.06 -4.45 -25.49
CA LEU A 220 27.11 -4.84 -26.40
C LEU A 220 28.25 -5.53 -25.65
N ALA A 221 28.82 -6.54 -26.29
CA ALA A 221 30.02 -7.22 -25.85
C ALA A 221 31.02 -7.22 -27.01
N TRP A 222 32.19 -6.63 -26.77
CA TRP A 222 33.21 -6.42 -27.80
C TRP A 222 34.57 -6.94 -27.35
N ASP A 223 35.08 -7.94 -28.08
CA ASP A 223 36.49 -8.32 -28.04
C ASP A 223 37.30 -7.35 -28.92
N VAL A 224 38.03 -6.44 -28.28
CA VAL A 224 38.66 -5.30 -28.96
C VAL A 224 39.65 -5.74 -30.05
N ARG A 225 40.30 -6.89 -29.88
CA ARG A 225 41.33 -7.38 -30.80
C ARG A 225 41.00 -8.74 -31.43
N GLY A 226 39.90 -9.38 -31.05
CA GLY A 226 39.53 -10.71 -31.52
C GLY A 226 40.38 -11.84 -30.96
N ASN A 227 41.09 -11.60 -29.85
CA ASN A 227 42.00 -12.56 -29.23
C ASN A 227 41.59 -12.92 -27.79
N GLY A 228 40.40 -12.52 -27.35
CA GLY A 228 39.84 -12.76 -26.03
C GLY A 228 40.54 -12.03 -24.89
N LYS A 229 41.62 -11.28 -25.14
CA LYS A 229 42.41 -10.65 -24.07
C LYS A 229 41.81 -9.35 -23.58
N THR A 230 40.98 -8.68 -24.36
CA THR A 230 40.33 -7.41 -23.96
C THR A 230 38.88 -7.45 -24.36
N VAL A 231 38.00 -7.49 -23.36
CA VAL A 231 36.56 -7.53 -23.58
C VAL A 231 35.93 -6.30 -22.94
N VAL A 232 35.24 -5.51 -23.74
CA VAL A 232 34.42 -4.40 -23.28
C VAL A 232 32.96 -4.86 -23.27
N ARG A 233 32.25 -4.53 -22.19
CA ARG A 233 30.81 -4.74 -22.04
C ARG A 233 30.16 -3.41 -21.70
N LEU A 234 29.10 -3.07 -22.40
CA LEU A 234 28.27 -1.91 -22.09
C LEU A 234 26.82 -2.35 -22.19
N GLY A 235 25.97 -1.86 -21.30
CA GLY A 235 24.55 -2.07 -21.45
C GLY A 235 23.73 -1.09 -20.64
N GLY A 236 22.46 -0.96 -21.02
CA GLY A 236 21.50 -0.15 -20.28
C GLY A 236 20.06 -0.45 -20.68
N GLY A 237 19.13 -0.04 -19.82
CA GLY A 237 17.72 -0.24 -20.05
C GLY A 237 16.85 0.52 -19.04
N ILE A 238 15.55 0.55 -19.36
CA ILE A 238 14.50 1.14 -18.52
C ILE A 238 13.68 -0.01 -17.91
N PHE A 239 13.38 0.08 -16.62
CA PHE A 239 12.63 -0.92 -15.87
C PHE A 239 11.51 -0.24 -15.09
N TYR A 240 10.27 -0.65 -15.32
CA TYR A 240 9.12 -0.11 -14.60
C TYR A 240 8.89 -0.87 -13.30
N GLU A 241 8.43 -0.15 -12.28
CA GLU A 241 8.08 -0.73 -11.00
C GLU A 241 6.60 -1.09 -10.93
N GLN A 242 6.29 -2.19 -10.24
CA GLN A 242 4.93 -2.49 -9.81
C GLN A 242 4.76 -2.10 -8.35
N GLY A 243 3.89 -1.13 -8.09
CA GLY A 243 3.59 -0.67 -6.73
C GLY A 243 2.91 -1.75 -5.88
N SER A 244 3.27 -1.81 -4.60
CA SER A 244 2.63 -2.69 -3.62
C SER A 244 1.23 -2.19 -3.27
N TYR A 245 0.25 -3.09 -3.16
CA TYR A 245 -1.10 -2.77 -2.67
C TYR A 245 -1.07 -2.07 -1.31
N ASP A 246 -0.19 -2.50 -0.41
CA ASP A 246 -0.10 -1.92 0.94
C ASP A 246 0.29 -0.44 0.93
N SER A 247 1.07 -0.02 -0.06
CA SER A 247 1.48 1.39 -0.23
C SER A 247 0.29 2.31 -0.51
N PHE A 248 -0.80 1.77 -1.08
CA PHE A 248 -2.04 2.51 -1.35
C PHE A 248 -3.11 2.28 -0.28
N MET A 249 -3.15 1.06 0.28
CA MET A 249 -4.23 0.64 1.15
C MET A 249 -4.04 1.03 2.61
N ALA A 250 -2.80 1.07 3.11
CA ALA A 250 -2.58 1.01 4.56
C ALA A 250 -1.21 1.54 5.01
N ILE A 251 -0.87 2.78 4.65
CA ILE A 251 0.29 3.48 5.20
C ILE A 251 0.17 3.55 6.73
N GLY A 252 1.20 3.07 7.43
CA GLY A 252 1.21 2.97 8.88
C GLY A 252 0.13 2.04 9.46
N ASN A 253 -0.41 1.10 8.67
CA ASN A 253 -1.56 0.27 9.02
C ASN A 253 -2.83 1.07 9.37
N LEU A 254 -3.05 2.26 8.80
CA LEU A 254 -4.29 3.01 9.08
C LEU A 254 -4.70 3.93 7.94
N LEU A 255 -3.75 4.65 7.36
CA LEU A 255 -4.03 5.68 6.38
C LEU A 255 -3.98 5.09 4.96
N GLY A 256 -5.08 5.18 4.19
CA GLY A 256 -5.08 4.69 2.81
C GLY A 256 -6.46 4.65 2.18
N LEU A 257 -6.51 4.20 0.93
CA LEU A 257 -7.76 4.14 0.15
C LEU A 257 -8.83 3.23 0.78
N ARG A 258 -8.45 2.30 1.68
CA ARG A 258 -9.41 1.44 2.41
C ARG A 258 -10.18 2.20 3.49
N THR A 259 -9.60 3.26 4.05
CA THR A 259 -10.15 4.03 5.17
C THR A 259 -10.84 5.32 4.74
N ALA A 260 -10.79 5.67 3.45
CA ALA A 260 -11.55 6.76 2.86
C ALA A 260 -13.07 6.52 3.04
N PRO A 261 -13.75 7.29 3.92
CA PRO A 261 -15.04 6.88 4.46
C PRO A 261 -16.19 7.53 3.68
N THR A 262 -16.74 6.81 2.71
CA THR A 262 -17.70 7.38 1.76
C THR A 262 -19.17 7.17 2.17
N GLY A 263 -19.43 6.30 3.15
CA GLY A 263 -20.77 6.02 3.69
C GLY A 263 -21.05 6.62 5.06
N VAL A 264 -20.03 7.19 5.72
CA VAL A 264 -20.19 7.80 7.05
C VAL A 264 -20.97 9.11 6.99
N SER A 265 -21.59 9.47 8.11
CA SER A 265 -22.23 10.76 8.29
C SER A 265 -21.20 11.89 8.25
N LEU A 266 -21.48 12.91 7.42
CA LEU A 266 -20.68 14.12 7.26
C LEU A 266 -21.43 15.32 7.83
N TYR A 267 -20.84 16.00 8.79
CA TYR A 267 -21.39 17.17 9.48
C TYR A 267 -20.59 18.41 9.09
N THR A 268 -21.24 19.44 8.55
CA THR A 268 -20.56 20.67 8.12
C THR A 268 -21.40 21.89 8.48
N ASN A 269 -20.72 23.02 8.68
CA ASN A 269 -21.34 24.33 8.91
C ASN A 269 -22.31 24.35 10.10
N GLY A 270 -22.01 23.60 11.16
CA GLY A 270 -22.86 23.50 12.35
C GLY A 270 -24.19 22.77 12.15
N ASN A 271 -24.43 22.16 10.98
CA ASN A 271 -25.69 21.48 10.70
C ASN A 271 -25.77 20.12 11.42
N PRO A 272 -26.73 19.92 12.35
CA PRO A 272 -26.88 18.65 13.06
C PRO A 272 -27.47 17.54 12.18
N VAL A 273 -27.97 17.85 10.98
CA VAL A 273 -28.43 16.86 10.00
C VAL A 273 -27.25 16.51 9.08
N PRO A 274 -26.72 15.28 9.15
CA PRO A 274 -25.57 14.91 8.34
C PRO A 274 -25.94 14.67 6.88
N THR A 275 -24.97 14.86 6.00
CA THR A 275 -24.97 14.34 4.62
C THR A 275 -24.10 13.07 4.54
N THR A 276 -24.00 12.48 3.35
CA THR A 276 -23.02 11.42 3.05
C THR A 276 -22.32 11.73 1.74
N ALA A 277 -21.15 11.15 1.51
CA ALA A 277 -20.47 11.27 0.23
C ALA A 277 -21.12 10.44 -0.90
N GLY A 278 -22.20 9.70 -0.61
CA GLY A 278 -22.91 8.84 -1.57
C GLY A 278 -22.35 7.42 -1.74
N GLY A 279 -21.38 7.02 -0.91
CA GLY A 279 -20.81 5.67 -0.90
C GLY A 279 -21.37 4.76 0.20
N THR A 280 -20.70 3.65 0.43
CA THR A 280 -21.08 2.60 1.40
C THR A 280 -19.96 2.26 2.39
N ILE A 281 -18.80 2.90 2.29
CA ILE A 281 -17.67 2.60 3.18
C ILE A 281 -17.91 3.26 4.53
N ASN A 282 -18.32 2.45 5.51
CA ASN A 282 -18.61 2.84 6.88
C ASN A 282 -17.44 2.51 7.82
N VAL A 283 -16.25 2.94 7.42
CA VAL A 283 -15.01 2.81 8.21
C VAL A 283 -14.64 4.18 8.74
N GLY A 284 -14.03 4.27 9.90
CA GLY A 284 -13.45 5.55 10.34
C GLY A 284 -12.82 5.48 11.72
N ALA A 285 -11.86 6.37 11.95
CA ALA A 285 -11.33 6.62 13.29
C ALA A 285 -12.27 7.55 14.05
N ILE A 286 -12.67 7.14 15.25
CA ILE A 286 -13.42 7.93 16.20
C ILE A 286 -12.42 8.40 17.25
N ASN A 287 -12.18 9.71 17.27
CA ASN A 287 -11.33 10.35 18.27
C ASN A 287 -12.21 10.87 19.39
N TYR A 288 -11.87 10.52 20.62
CA TYR A 288 -12.58 11.01 21.78
C TYR A 288 -11.69 11.99 22.54
N GLU A 289 -12.15 13.24 22.61
CA GLU A 289 -11.47 14.34 23.29
C GLU A 289 -12.20 14.72 24.59
N THR A 290 -13.48 14.41 24.70
CA THR A 290 -14.33 14.70 25.86
C THR A 290 -14.24 13.56 26.88
N LEU A 291 -13.39 13.77 27.89
CA LEU A 291 -13.20 12.88 29.04
C LEU A 291 -14.00 13.46 30.20
N GLY A 292 -15.30 13.19 30.21
CA GLY A 292 -16.20 13.67 31.25
C GLY A 292 -16.58 12.56 32.23
N PRO A 293 -17.13 12.88 33.41
CA PRO A 293 -17.61 11.87 34.36
C PRO A 293 -19.07 11.44 34.13
N GLY A 294 -19.78 12.05 33.18
CA GLY A 294 -21.22 11.82 32.94
C GLY A 294 -21.54 10.53 32.17
N GLN A 295 -22.74 9.99 32.33
CA GLN A 295 -23.17 8.77 31.63
C GLN A 295 -22.96 8.86 30.11
N GLY A 296 -22.34 7.83 29.52
CA GLY A 296 -22.05 7.76 28.08
C GLY A 296 -20.69 8.33 27.66
N THR A 297 -19.96 8.98 28.56
CA THR A 297 -18.56 9.39 28.34
C THR A 297 -17.58 8.24 28.57
N ILE A 298 -16.35 8.34 28.06
CA ILE A 298 -15.36 7.28 28.25
C ILE A 298 -15.02 7.07 29.73
N GLN A 299 -14.76 8.14 30.50
CA GLN A 299 -14.41 8.00 31.93
C GLN A 299 -15.55 7.36 32.73
N TYR A 300 -16.82 7.73 32.48
CA TYR A 300 -17.94 7.03 33.10
C TYR A 300 -18.02 5.57 32.67
N ASN A 301 -17.89 5.29 31.38
CA ASN A 301 -18.01 3.92 30.85
C ASN A 301 -16.86 3.02 31.30
N TRP A 302 -15.70 3.57 31.65
CA TRP A 302 -14.60 2.81 32.27
C TRP A 302 -14.96 2.27 33.64
N ALA A 303 -15.47 3.13 34.52
CA ALA A 303 -15.89 2.72 35.86
C ALA A 303 -17.09 1.76 35.83
N ASN A 304 -17.92 1.83 34.78
CA ASN A 304 -19.14 1.04 34.64
C ASN A 304 -19.06 0.02 33.49
N ASN A 305 -17.86 -0.39 33.07
CA ASN A 305 -17.70 -1.20 31.87
C ASN A 305 -18.38 -2.57 32.02
N GLY A 306 -19.05 -3.00 30.96
CA GLY A 306 -19.70 -4.30 30.91
C GLY A 306 -20.25 -4.59 29.53
N SER A 307 -20.83 -5.77 29.32
CA SER A 307 -21.34 -6.18 28.01
C SER A 307 -22.39 -5.23 27.42
N GLY A 308 -23.15 -4.53 28.27
CA GLY A 308 -24.11 -3.49 27.88
C GLY A 308 -23.58 -2.04 27.90
N THR A 309 -22.37 -1.82 28.42
CA THR A 309 -21.78 -0.49 28.64
C THR A 309 -20.37 -0.45 28.05
N PRO A 310 -20.20 -0.29 26.72
CA PRO A 310 -18.88 -0.27 26.09
C PRO A 310 -18.08 0.98 26.46
N LEU A 311 -16.75 0.87 26.51
CA LEU A 311 -15.85 2.02 26.69
C LEU A 311 -16.01 3.06 25.59
N TYR A 312 -16.19 2.60 24.33
CA TYR A 312 -16.43 3.45 23.18
C TYR A 312 -17.83 3.18 22.62
N SER A 313 -18.62 4.24 22.48
CA SER A 313 -19.95 4.21 21.90
C SER A 313 -20.02 5.22 20.77
N GLY A 314 -20.11 4.73 19.53
CA GLY A 314 -20.25 5.62 18.38
C GLY A 314 -20.09 4.93 17.04
N SER A 315 -20.84 5.43 16.07
CA SER A 315 -20.58 5.19 14.65
C SER A 315 -19.54 6.20 14.16
N PRO A 316 -18.65 5.81 13.23
CA PRO A 316 -17.72 6.75 12.63
C PRO A 316 -18.51 7.84 11.90
N ALA A 317 -18.12 9.08 12.16
CA ALA A 317 -18.67 10.29 11.56
C ALA A 317 -17.54 11.28 11.38
N CYS A 318 -17.64 12.13 10.36
CA CYS A 318 -16.68 13.18 10.12
C CYS A 318 -17.36 14.54 10.01
N GLY A 319 -16.56 15.59 10.11
CA GLY A 319 -17.04 16.95 9.91
C GLY A 319 -15.97 18.00 10.08
N ASP A 320 -16.39 19.24 10.29
CA ASP A 320 -15.52 20.39 10.53
C ASP A 320 -15.31 20.71 12.03
N GLY A 321 -15.74 19.82 12.93
CA GLY A 321 -15.64 19.97 14.38
C GLY A 321 -16.73 20.83 15.03
N THR A 322 -17.61 21.44 14.24
CA THR A 322 -18.62 22.38 14.77
C THR A 322 -19.79 21.68 15.48
N VAL A 323 -20.13 20.45 15.07
CA VAL A 323 -21.26 19.68 15.60
C VAL A 323 -20.83 18.71 16.70
N LEU A 324 -21.52 18.77 17.85
CA LEU A 324 -21.41 17.81 18.93
C LEU A 324 -22.42 16.67 18.72
N LEU A 325 -21.93 15.45 18.54
CA LEU A 325 -22.75 14.26 18.35
C LEU A 325 -23.38 13.80 19.67
N ALA A 326 -24.43 12.99 19.60
CA ALA A 326 -25.06 12.39 20.78
C ALA A 326 -24.09 11.53 21.62
N SER A 327 -23.01 11.02 21.02
CA SER A 327 -21.92 10.33 21.71
C SER A 327 -21.01 11.26 22.53
N GLY A 328 -21.24 12.58 22.51
CA GLY A 328 -20.39 13.57 23.16
C GLY A 328 -19.08 13.86 22.42
N VAL A 329 -18.89 13.30 21.22
CA VAL A 329 -17.73 13.53 20.34
C VAL A 329 -18.05 14.61 19.32
N ARG A 330 -17.10 15.49 19.03
CA ARG A 330 -17.21 16.43 17.91
C ARG A 330 -16.86 15.73 16.61
N ALA A 331 -17.68 15.92 15.57
CA ALA A 331 -17.43 15.36 14.25
C ALA A 331 -16.19 16.04 13.62
N ALA A 332 -15.01 15.47 13.84
CA ALA A 332 -13.73 16.00 13.37
C ALA A 332 -13.47 15.64 11.88
N PRO A 333 -12.51 16.30 11.22
CA PRO A 333 -12.17 15.97 9.84
C PRO A 333 -11.80 14.50 9.67
N CYS A 334 -12.27 13.89 8.57
CA CYS A 334 -11.86 12.54 8.23
C CYS A 334 -10.34 12.50 8.00
N VAL A 335 -9.69 11.46 8.53
CA VAL A 335 -8.33 11.13 8.11
C VAL A 335 -8.42 10.44 6.75
N VAL A 336 -8.06 11.16 5.69
CA VAL A 336 -8.17 10.70 4.31
C VAL A 336 -6.81 10.69 3.63
N LEU A 337 -6.57 9.66 2.84
CA LEU A 337 -5.49 9.64 1.85
C LEU A 337 -6.13 9.43 0.49
N GLY A 338 -5.83 10.32 -0.44
CA GLY A 338 -6.19 10.17 -1.83
C GLY A 338 -5.01 9.67 -2.66
N VAL A 339 -5.31 9.01 -3.77
CA VAL A 339 -4.36 8.74 -4.85
C VAL A 339 -4.73 9.61 -6.02
N ASP A 340 -3.73 10.29 -6.60
CA ASP A 340 -3.90 11.09 -7.80
C ASP A 340 -4.48 10.21 -8.93
N ARG A 341 -5.56 10.68 -9.53
CA ARG A 341 -6.23 10.08 -10.68
C ARG A 341 -5.28 9.87 -11.86
N ASN A 342 -4.23 10.65 -12.00
CA ASN A 342 -3.26 10.62 -13.10
C ASN A 342 -1.89 10.07 -12.66
N LEU A 343 -1.87 9.23 -11.62
CA LEU A 343 -0.66 8.54 -11.15
C LEU A 343 0.09 7.86 -12.31
N ARG A 344 1.39 8.14 -12.42
CA ARG A 344 2.28 7.56 -13.44
C ARG A 344 3.13 6.46 -12.86
N THR A 345 3.53 5.50 -13.69
CA THR A 345 4.36 4.38 -13.26
C THR A 345 5.79 4.84 -12.97
N PRO A 346 6.36 4.57 -11.78
CA PRO A 346 7.77 4.80 -11.50
C PRO A 346 8.66 3.92 -12.38
N TYR A 347 9.84 4.41 -12.72
CA TYR A 347 10.83 3.60 -13.44
C TYR A 347 12.27 3.96 -13.08
N VAL A 348 13.13 2.97 -13.26
CA VAL A 348 14.58 3.08 -13.08
C VAL A 348 15.26 2.91 -14.44
N THR A 349 16.14 3.83 -14.76
CA THR A 349 17.11 3.67 -15.85
C THR A 349 18.41 3.17 -15.26
N SER A 350 18.88 2.01 -15.71
CA SER A 350 20.14 1.41 -15.26
C SER A 350 21.11 1.31 -16.42
N TRP A 351 22.40 1.58 -16.17
CA TRP A 351 23.47 1.39 -17.15
C TRP A 351 24.72 0.85 -16.49
N ASN A 352 25.47 0.06 -17.25
CA ASN A 352 26.72 -0.52 -16.81
C ASN A 352 27.78 -0.43 -17.90
N PHE A 353 29.02 -0.32 -17.46
CA PHE A 353 30.23 -0.38 -18.29
C PHE A 353 31.23 -1.31 -17.61
N GLY A 354 31.83 -2.20 -18.38
CA GLY A 354 32.86 -3.12 -17.90
C GLY A 354 33.98 -3.26 -18.91
N ILE A 355 35.21 -3.30 -18.44
CA ILE A 355 36.37 -3.66 -19.26
C ILE A 355 37.19 -4.71 -18.52
N GLN A 356 37.42 -5.81 -19.21
CA GLN A 356 38.21 -6.92 -18.74
C GLN A 356 39.46 -7.05 -19.62
N ARG A 357 40.64 -7.07 -19.01
CA ARG A 357 41.93 -7.18 -19.70
C ARG A 357 42.80 -8.26 -19.07
N ALA A 358 43.17 -9.28 -19.84
CA ALA A 358 44.28 -10.15 -19.51
C ALA A 358 45.60 -9.37 -19.69
N ILE A 359 46.35 -9.21 -18.60
CA ILE A 359 47.66 -8.54 -18.58
C ILE A 359 48.76 -9.57 -18.85
N THR A 360 48.70 -10.71 -18.16
CA THR A 360 49.55 -11.88 -18.39
C THR A 360 48.67 -13.13 -18.53
N ASN A 361 49.27 -14.31 -18.69
CA ASN A 361 48.50 -15.56 -18.75
C ASN A 361 47.80 -15.90 -17.42
N ASN A 362 48.23 -15.29 -16.31
CA ASN A 362 47.74 -15.57 -14.96
C ASN A 362 47.26 -14.31 -14.22
N LEU A 363 47.22 -13.16 -14.89
CA LEU A 363 46.81 -11.88 -14.31
C LEU A 363 45.75 -11.20 -15.18
N LEU A 364 44.64 -10.83 -14.54
CA LEU A 364 43.50 -10.18 -15.16
C LEU A 364 43.13 -8.91 -14.38
N LEU A 365 42.91 -7.82 -15.11
CA LEU A 365 42.29 -6.61 -14.59
C LEU A 365 40.82 -6.59 -15.05
N ASP A 366 39.91 -6.37 -14.11
CA ASP A 366 38.49 -6.16 -14.38
C ASP A 366 38.05 -4.85 -13.72
N VAL A 367 37.47 -3.96 -14.51
CA VAL A 367 36.96 -2.67 -14.05
C VAL A 367 35.51 -2.59 -14.47
N ALA A 368 34.61 -2.41 -13.51
CA ALA A 368 33.18 -2.31 -13.72
C ALA A 368 32.63 -1.03 -13.08
N TYR A 369 31.65 -0.43 -13.76
CA TYR A 369 30.87 0.71 -13.30
C TYR A 369 29.38 0.40 -13.50
N LEU A 370 28.57 0.77 -12.52
CA LEU A 370 27.11 0.63 -12.52
C LEU A 370 26.49 1.95 -12.07
N GLY A 371 25.52 2.45 -12.84
CA GLY A 371 24.73 3.63 -12.52
C GLY A 371 23.23 3.34 -12.60
N ASN A 372 22.46 4.00 -11.73
CA ASN A 372 21.01 3.94 -11.70
C ASN A 372 20.44 5.35 -11.52
N HIS A 373 19.31 5.63 -12.18
CA HIS A 373 18.55 6.87 -12.01
C HIS A 373 17.06 6.55 -12.02
N ALA A 374 16.34 6.93 -10.96
CA ALA A 374 14.92 6.67 -10.79
C ALA A 374 14.13 7.97 -10.88
N VAL A 375 12.97 7.94 -11.55
CA VAL A 375 12.09 9.10 -11.75
C VAL A 375 10.63 8.71 -11.60
N LYS A 376 9.75 9.70 -11.42
CA LYS A 376 8.31 9.49 -11.14
C LYS A 376 8.05 8.62 -9.91
N LEU A 377 8.92 8.72 -8.90
CA LEU A 377 8.77 7.98 -7.65
C LEU A 377 7.46 8.37 -6.97
N ILE A 378 6.84 7.44 -6.25
CA ILE A 378 5.61 7.73 -5.51
C ILE A 378 5.97 8.61 -4.30
N GLY A 379 5.34 9.79 -4.23
CA GLY A 379 5.42 10.71 -3.11
C GLY A 379 4.09 10.88 -2.39
N MET A 380 4.14 11.49 -1.20
CA MET A 380 2.95 11.93 -0.47
C MET A 380 3.01 13.45 -0.33
N GLN A 381 1.86 14.10 -0.51
CA GLN A 381 1.70 15.54 -0.30
C GLN A 381 0.51 15.78 0.60
N ASP A 382 0.67 16.67 1.58
CA ASP A 382 -0.44 17.20 2.34
C ASP A 382 -1.02 18.40 1.60
N LEU A 383 -2.25 18.25 1.10
CA LEU A 383 -2.96 19.29 0.34
C LEU A 383 -3.32 20.52 1.21
N ASN A 384 -3.33 20.37 2.53
CA ASN A 384 -3.59 21.46 3.47
C ASN A 384 -2.30 22.10 4.00
N GLN A 385 -1.12 21.62 3.59
CA GLN A 385 0.15 22.17 4.05
C GLN A 385 0.35 23.58 3.47
N PRO A 386 0.52 24.62 4.31
CA PRO A 386 0.85 25.95 3.82
C PRO A 386 2.22 25.93 3.14
N GLN A 387 2.34 26.68 2.04
CA GLN A 387 3.60 26.81 1.32
C GLN A 387 4.69 27.36 2.25
N LEU A 388 5.84 26.69 2.29
CA LEU A 388 6.99 27.17 3.05
C LEU A 388 7.51 28.46 2.39
N VAL A 389 7.58 29.54 3.17
CA VAL A 389 8.19 30.80 2.73
C VAL A 389 9.68 30.54 2.47
N ASN A 390 10.21 31.02 1.33
CA ASN A 390 11.57 30.82 0.80
C ASN A 390 11.81 29.59 -0.12
N GLY A 391 10.80 29.16 -0.86
CA GLY A 391 11.04 28.56 -2.18
C GLY A 391 11.57 27.13 -2.20
N PHE A 392 11.55 26.40 -1.08
CA PHE A 392 11.64 24.94 -1.15
C PHE A 392 10.31 24.40 -1.67
N SER A 393 10.16 24.39 -3.00
CA SER A 393 9.20 23.50 -3.64
C SER A 393 9.86 22.13 -3.67
N PRO A 394 9.40 21.14 -2.87
CA PRO A 394 9.82 19.77 -3.13
C PRO A 394 9.41 19.48 -4.59
N GLY A 395 10.27 18.83 -5.39
CA GLY A 395 10.15 18.73 -6.87
C GLY A 395 8.91 18.02 -7.44
N TRP A 396 7.85 17.93 -6.65
CA TRP A 396 6.49 17.55 -7.03
C TRP A 396 5.81 18.79 -7.61
N GLY A 397 5.28 18.69 -8.83
CA GLY A 397 4.66 19.82 -9.52
C GLY A 397 3.59 20.53 -8.69
N ASN A 398 3.48 21.85 -8.87
CA ASN A 398 2.50 22.70 -8.22
C ASN A 398 1.06 22.25 -8.56
N PRO A 399 0.22 21.83 -7.59
CA PRO A 399 -1.16 21.41 -7.86
C PRO A 399 -2.08 22.56 -8.27
N ALA A 400 -1.71 23.82 -8.06
CA ALA A 400 -2.42 24.99 -8.57
C ALA A 400 -2.00 25.41 -9.98
N ASP A 401 -0.93 24.81 -10.53
CA ASP A 401 -0.41 25.11 -11.86
C ASP A 401 -0.22 23.81 -12.67
N PRO A 402 -1.16 23.48 -13.58
CA PRO A 402 -1.07 22.28 -14.41
C PRO A 402 0.14 22.27 -15.37
N ALA A 403 0.87 23.39 -15.51
CA ALA A 403 2.10 23.48 -16.31
C ALA A 403 3.39 23.30 -15.48
N SER A 404 3.30 23.14 -14.16
CA SER A 404 4.48 22.93 -13.32
C SER A 404 5.17 21.61 -13.68
N PRO A 405 6.48 21.61 -13.98
CA PRO A 405 7.18 20.38 -14.29
C PRO A 405 7.20 19.48 -13.06
N ALA A 406 6.40 18.42 -13.09
CA ALA A 406 6.58 17.28 -12.20
C ALA A 406 7.90 16.60 -12.61
N GLY A 407 8.83 16.47 -11.66
CA GLY A 407 10.10 15.75 -11.86
C GLY A 407 9.92 14.27 -12.20
#